data_AF-A0A928Y1C0-F1
#
_entry.id   AF-A0A928Y1C0-F1
#
_cell.length_a   1.000
_cell.length_b   1.000
_cell.length_c   1.000
_cell.angle_alpha   90.00
_cell.angle_beta   90.00
_cell.angle_gamma   90.00
#
_symmetry.space_group_name_H-M   'P 1'
#
loop_
_entity.id
_entity.type
_entity.pdbx_description
1 polymer ?
#
loop_
_entity_poly.entity_id
_entity_poly.type
_entity_poly.pdbx_seq_one_letter_code
_entity_poly.pdbx_strand_id
1 'polypeptide(L)'
;MLPQVRALADKLIYDVAMVRYMAANLPKGGLERKIPGGWTVRQLIGHLGDAQARYAAALANVLAGEPPFPGGFDPMGQNEIAAPAFARARLPALLESLGATRDALLNMMESFTPEQVNEPFSHGLSLAGALGMWSGHIEGHALDVIDAVPELGRDPMVLNWVLYADYASDPGRQLRQQRLFESVRESLLPGAADANEDDFEDEEDN
;
A
#
# COMPACT_ATOMS: atom_id res chain seq x y z
N MET A 1 23.97 -2.49 6.32
CA MET A 1 22.65 -1.92 6.65
C MET A 1 22.29 -2.28 8.09
N LEU A 2 21.73 -1.34 8.85
CA LEU A 2 21.29 -1.54 10.24
C LEU A 2 20.06 -2.47 10.29
N PRO A 3 19.86 -3.29 11.35
CA PRO A 3 18.74 -4.23 11.41
C PRO A 3 17.35 -3.59 11.21
N GLN A 4 17.09 -2.45 11.85
CA GLN A 4 15.81 -1.74 11.70
C GLN A 4 15.61 -1.17 10.28
N VAL A 5 16.68 -0.67 9.66
CA VAL A 5 16.65 -0.16 8.28
C VAL A 5 16.45 -1.32 7.31
N ARG A 6 17.04 -2.48 7.60
CA ARG A 6 16.87 -3.70 6.82
C ARG A 6 15.42 -4.17 6.82
N ALA A 7 14.76 -4.18 7.98
CA ALA A 7 13.35 -4.53 8.06
C ALA A 7 12.46 -3.58 7.23
N LEU A 8 12.73 -2.27 7.27
CA LEU A 8 12.02 -1.28 6.45
C LEU A 8 12.27 -1.46 4.95
N ALA A 9 13.52 -1.75 4.57
CA ALA A 9 13.91 -2.04 3.20
C ALA A 9 13.22 -3.31 2.65
N ASP A 10 13.22 -4.39 3.44
CA ASP A 10 12.55 -5.65 3.07
C ASP A 10 11.03 -5.44 2.93
N LYS A 11 10.41 -4.64 3.82
CA LYS A 11 8.99 -4.27 3.72
C LYS A 11 8.70 -3.45 2.45
N LEU A 12 9.50 -2.43 2.16
CA LEU A 12 9.37 -1.64 0.93
C LEU A 12 9.50 -2.49 -0.34
N ILE A 13 10.45 -3.44 -0.36
CA ILE A 13 10.60 -4.40 -1.46
C ILE A 13 9.32 -5.21 -1.66
N TYR A 14 8.76 -5.72 -0.55
CA TYR A 14 7.53 -6.52 -0.57
C TYR A 14 6.33 -5.68 -1.07
N ASP A 15 6.12 -4.49 -0.52
CA ASP A 15 4.98 -3.64 -0.90
C ASP A 15 5.03 -3.24 -2.38
N VAL A 16 6.20 -2.84 -2.89
CA VAL A 16 6.37 -2.52 -4.32
C VAL A 16 6.17 -3.76 -5.19
N ALA A 17 6.61 -4.94 -4.74
CA ALA A 17 6.36 -6.19 -5.45
C ALA A 17 4.86 -6.50 -5.50
N MET A 18 4.11 -6.26 -4.42
CA MET A 18 2.67 -6.47 -4.36
C MET A 18 1.90 -5.49 -5.26
N VAL A 19 2.30 -4.22 -5.36
CA VAL A 19 1.73 -3.28 -6.33
C VAL A 19 1.93 -3.78 -7.76
N ARG A 20 3.13 -4.26 -8.10
CA ARG A 20 3.42 -4.83 -9.43
C ARG A 20 2.60 -6.10 -9.69
N TYR A 21 2.46 -6.95 -8.67
CA TYR A 21 1.67 -8.16 -8.74
C TYR A 21 0.19 -7.86 -9.00
N MET A 22 -0.41 -6.95 -8.24
CA MET A 22 -1.79 -6.52 -8.48
C MET A 22 -1.96 -5.96 -9.88
N ALA A 23 -1.06 -5.07 -10.31
CA ALA A 23 -1.11 -4.46 -11.64
C ALA A 23 -1.05 -5.50 -12.78
N ALA A 24 -0.29 -6.58 -12.60
CA ALA A 24 -0.20 -7.68 -13.56
C ALA A 24 -1.45 -8.57 -13.60
N ASN A 25 -2.22 -8.63 -12.50
CA ASN A 25 -3.42 -9.44 -12.36
C ASN A 25 -4.73 -8.65 -12.50
N LEU A 26 -4.65 -7.38 -12.91
CA LEU A 26 -5.85 -6.60 -13.19
C LEU A 26 -6.68 -7.24 -14.31
N PRO A 27 -8.01 -7.34 -14.15
CA PRO A 27 -8.88 -7.76 -15.23
C PRO A 27 -8.83 -6.73 -16.38
N LYS A 28 -9.34 -7.12 -17.55
CA LYS A 28 -9.46 -6.19 -18.69
C LYS A 28 -10.23 -4.93 -18.27
N GLY A 29 -9.64 -3.76 -18.51
CA GLY A 29 -10.21 -2.47 -18.10
C GLY A 29 -10.02 -2.12 -16.61
N GLY A 30 -9.39 -2.98 -15.81
CA GLY A 30 -9.15 -2.76 -14.38
C GLY A 30 -8.39 -1.46 -14.08
N LEU A 31 -7.47 -1.08 -14.96
CA LEU A 31 -6.71 0.18 -14.84
C LEU A 31 -7.60 1.43 -14.84
N GLU A 32 -8.76 1.39 -15.50
CA GLU A 32 -9.65 2.55 -15.63
C GLU A 32 -10.80 2.56 -14.63
N ARG A 33 -10.90 1.52 -13.79
CA ARG A 33 -11.87 1.50 -12.70
C ARG A 33 -11.53 2.57 -11.68
N LYS A 34 -12.58 3.15 -11.11
CA LYS A 34 -12.49 4.26 -10.16
C LYS A 34 -12.33 3.74 -8.75
N ILE A 35 -11.31 4.26 -8.06
CA ILE A 35 -11.10 4.06 -6.63
C ILE A 35 -11.91 5.11 -5.84
N PRO A 36 -12.13 4.92 -4.52
CA PRO A 36 -12.62 5.97 -3.64
C PRO A 36 -11.81 7.27 -3.85
N GLY A 37 -12.51 8.40 -4.02
CA GLY A 37 -11.89 9.70 -4.36
C GLY A 37 -11.85 10.03 -5.86
N GLY A 38 -12.29 9.13 -6.75
CA GLY A 38 -12.57 9.45 -8.16
C GLY A 38 -11.38 9.34 -9.11
N TRP A 39 -10.20 8.98 -8.60
CA TRP A 39 -9.06 8.57 -9.43
C TRP A 39 -9.28 7.19 -10.04
N THR A 40 -8.59 6.89 -11.13
CA THR A 40 -8.49 5.54 -11.67
C THR A 40 -7.40 4.74 -10.95
N VAL A 41 -7.45 3.40 -11.02
CA VAL A 41 -6.35 2.53 -10.56
C VAL A 41 -5.03 2.92 -11.23
N ARG A 42 -5.05 3.30 -12.51
CA ARG A 42 -3.88 3.83 -13.23
C ARG A 42 -3.29 5.08 -12.57
N GLN A 43 -4.14 6.05 -12.25
CA GLN A 43 -3.72 7.28 -11.58
C GLN A 43 -3.13 6.99 -10.20
N LEU A 44 -3.72 6.05 -9.45
CA LEU A 44 -3.20 5.61 -8.17
C LEU A 44 -1.80 4.97 -8.29
N ILE A 45 -1.57 4.09 -9.26
CA ILE A 45 -0.23 3.50 -9.48
C ILE A 45 0.80 4.59 -9.80
N GLY A 46 0.42 5.58 -10.62
CA GLY A 46 1.28 6.73 -10.89
C GLY A 46 1.59 7.56 -9.65
N HIS A 47 0.57 7.82 -8.82
CA HIS A 47 0.71 8.49 -7.53
C HIS A 47 1.67 7.76 -6.59
N LEU A 48 1.57 6.44 -6.48
CA LEU A 48 2.50 5.66 -5.64
C LEU A 48 3.95 5.83 -6.09
N GLY A 49 4.22 5.77 -7.40
CA GLY A 49 5.57 5.96 -7.93
C GLY A 49 6.11 7.37 -7.74
N ASP A 50 5.26 8.38 -7.93
CA ASP A 50 5.63 9.78 -7.80
C ASP A 50 5.78 10.24 -6.35
N ALA A 51 4.89 9.82 -5.46
CA ALA A 51 5.05 10.03 -4.03
C ALA A 51 6.35 9.38 -3.53
N GLN A 52 6.69 8.18 -4.01
CA GLN A 52 7.97 7.54 -3.69
C GLN A 52 9.17 8.36 -4.18
N ALA A 53 9.08 8.93 -5.39
CA ALA A 53 10.12 9.80 -5.94
C ALA A 53 10.34 11.05 -5.07
N ARG A 54 9.26 11.67 -4.62
CA ARG A 54 9.31 12.86 -3.75
C ARG A 54 9.93 12.53 -2.40
N TYR A 55 9.60 11.38 -1.80
CA TYR A 55 10.26 10.92 -0.58
C TYR A 55 11.75 10.63 -0.80
N ALA A 56 12.12 10.03 -1.93
CA ALA A 56 13.52 9.80 -2.26
C ALA A 56 14.30 11.13 -2.38
N ALA A 57 13.73 12.13 -3.06
CA ALA A 57 14.31 13.46 -3.13
C ALA A 57 14.43 14.12 -1.74
N ALA A 58 13.41 13.97 -0.90
CA ALA A 58 13.43 14.52 0.46
C ALA A 58 14.49 13.88 1.36
N LEU A 59 14.71 12.56 1.23
CA LEU A 59 15.80 11.86 1.91
C LEU A 59 17.17 12.32 1.42
N ALA A 60 17.34 12.50 0.10
CA ALA A 60 18.57 13.01 -0.47
C ALA A 60 18.90 14.42 0.06
N ASN A 61 17.91 15.30 0.21
CA ASN A 61 18.08 16.62 0.82
C ASN A 61 18.57 16.51 2.28
N VAL A 62 17.94 15.67 3.09
CA VAL A 62 18.34 15.49 4.50
C VAL A 62 19.76 14.94 4.61
N LEU A 63 20.14 14.00 3.76
CA LEU A 63 21.51 13.48 3.71
C LEU A 63 22.54 14.56 3.28
N ALA A 64 22.11 15.56 2.52
CA ALA A 64 22.92 16.72 2.15
C ALA A 64 22.93 17.82 3.23
N GLY A 65 22.20 17.66 4.33
CA GLY A 65 22.06 18.68 5.37
C GLY A 65 21.03 19.77 5.05
N GLU A 66 20.17 19.55 4.05
CA GLU A 66 19.12 20.46 3.62
C GLU A 66 17.75 20.04 4.19
N PRO A 67 16.77 20.97 4.27
CA PRO A 67 15.40 20.61 4.62
C PRO A 67 14.82 19.56 3.64
N PRO A 68 14.03 18.58 4.12
CA PRO A 68 13.48 17.51 3.27
C PRO A 68 12.63 18.06 2.11
N PHE A 69 11.84 19.10 2.36
CA PHE A 69 10.97 19.73 1.36
C PHE A 69 11.29 21.21 1.22
N PRO A 70 12.29 21.58 0.39
CA PRO A 70 12.63 22.98 0.13
C PRO A 70 11.42 23.72 -0.46
N GLY A 71 11.03 24.83 0.17
CA GLY A 71 9.85 25.60 -0.26
C GLY A 71 8.51 25.10 0.30
N GLY A 72 8.52 24.07 1.15
CA GLY A 72 7.32 23.53 1.81
C GLY A 72 6.80 22.24 1.18
N PHE A 73 5.84 21.61 1.87
CA PHE A 73 5.21 20.35 1.45
C PHE A 73 3.73 20.58 1.17
N ASP A 74 3.34 20.52 -0.11
CA ASP A 74 1.94 20.56 -0.56
C ASP A 74 1.64 19.28 -1.37
N PRO A 75 1.36 18.15 -0.69
CA PRO A 75 1.10 16.89 -1.38
C PRO A 75 -0.18 16.96 -2.22
N MET A 76 -1.19 17.72 -1.79
CA MET A 76 -2.48 17.80 -2.48
C MET A 76 -2.35 18.54 -3.81
N GLY A 77 -1.78 19.75 -3.81
CA GLY A 77 -1.58 20.51 -5.05
C GLY A 77 -0.66 19.77 -6.04
N GLN A 78 0.38 19.12 -5.54
CA GLN A 78 1.26 18.31 -6.39
C GLN A 78 0.54 17.08 -6.97
N ASN A 79 -0.35 16.45 -6.21
CA ASN A 79 -1.16 15.32 -6.69
C ASN A 79 -2.15 15.76 -7.79
N GLU A 80 -2.80 16.91 -7.62
CA GLU A 80 -3.70 17.48 -8.62
C GLU A 80 -2.98 17.79 -9.95
N ILE A 81 -1.77 18.33 -9.87
CA ILE A 81 -0.94 18.64 -11.05
C ILE A 81 -0.51 17.35 -11.78
N ALA A 82 -0.16 16.30 -11.05
CA ALA A 82 0.41 15.08 -11.62
C ALA A 82 -0.64 14.09 -12.16
N ALA A 83 -1.83 14.04 -11.54
CA ALA A 83 -2.87 13.07 -11.85
C ALA A 83 -3.31 13.03 -13.34
N PRO A 84 -3.41 14.14 -14.10
CA PRO A 84 -3.71 14.10 -15.53
C PRO A 84 -2.64 13.40 -16.37
N ALA A 85 -1.37 13.51 -15.98
CA ALA A 85 -0.27 12.82 -16.67
C ALA A 85 -0.35 11.32 -16.44
N PHE A 86 -0.63 10.88 -15.20
CA PHE A 86 -0.78 9.46 -14.88
C PHE A 86 -1.94 8.80 -15.61
N ALA A 87 -3.05 9.52 -15.79
CA ALA A 87 -4.20 9.02 -16.56
C ALA A 87 -3.86 8.65 -18.01
N ARG A 88 -2.83 9.27 -18.60
CA ARG A 88 -2.39 9.02 -19.99
C ARG A 88 -1.17 8.10 -20.08
N ALA A 89 -0.52 7.81 -18.96
CA ALA A 89 0.72 7.06 -18.94
C ALA A 89 0.48 5.56 -19.18
N ARG A 90 1.37 4.93 -19.97
CA ARG A 90 1.39 3.47 -20.15
C ARG A 90 1.72 2.78 -18.83
N LEU A 91 1.05 1.67 -18.51
CA LEU A 91 1.29 0.93 -17.27
C LEU A 91 2.78 0.55 -17.10
N PRO A 92 3.49 0.05 -18.14
CA PRO A 92 4.92 -0.25 -17.99
C PRO A 92 5.76 0.95 -17.53
N ALA A 93 5.47 2.17 -17.99
CA ALA A 93 6.20 3.37 -17.56
C ALA A 93 5.97 3.68 -16.08
N LEU A 94 4.74 3.52 -15.60
CA LEU A 94 4.40 3.74 -14.21
C LEU A 94 5.12 2.73 -13.30
N LEU A 95 5.15 1.45 -13.70
CA LEU A 95 5.85 0.40 -12.96
C LEU A 95 7.38 0.51 -13.05
N GLU A 96 7.92 0.99 -14.18
CA GLU A 96 9.34 1.36 -14.34
C GLU A 96 9.71 2.47 -13.33
N SER A 97 8.91 3.54 -13.27
CA SER A 97 9.13 4.65 -12.33
C SER A 97 9.08 4.21 -10.87
N LEU A 98 8.09 3.38 -10.51
CA LEU A 98 7.95 2.82 -9.16
C LEU A 98 9.14 1.92 -8.80
N GLY A 99 9.65 1.11 -9.73
CA GLY A 99 10.82 0.27 -9.51
C GLY A 99 12.10 1.09 -9.33
N ALA A 100 12.34 2.06 -10.21
CA ALA A 100 13.53 2.90 -10.18
C ALA A 100 13.63 3.73 -8.88
N THR A 101 12.50 4.27 -8.41
CA THR A 101 12.46 5.03 -7.15
C THR A 101 12.65 4.14 -5.93
N ARG A 102 12.16 2.89 -5.96
CA ARG A 102 12.44 1.89 -4.90
C ARG A 102 13.93 1.65 -4.82
N ASP A 103 14.58 1.40 -5.96
CA ASP A 103 16.01 1.11 -6.01
C ASP A 103 16.84 2.30 -5.51
N ALA A 104 16.45 3.53 -5.85
CA ALA A 104 17.06 4.73 -5.30
C ALA A 104 16.93 4.82 -3.77
N LEU A 105 15.73 4.53 -3.22
CA LEU A 105 15.51 4.49 -1.77
C LEU A 105 16.38 3.44 -1.08
N LEU A 106 16.43 2.22 -1.63
CA LEU A 106 17.23 1.13 -1.07
C LEU A 106 18.73 1.48 -1.04
N ASN A 107 19.24 2.07 -2.12
CA ASN A 107 20.63 2.53 -2.19
C ASN A 107 20.93 3.60 -1.12
N MET A 108 20.01 4.54 -0.86
CA MET A 108 20.18 5.52 0.22
C MET A 108 20.14 4.86 1.60
N MET A 109 19.21 3.93 1.81
CA MET A 109 19.07 3.17 3.07
C MET A 109 20.34 2.40 3.44
N GLU A 110 21.14 1.96 2.46
CA GLU A 110 22.41 1.29 2.70
C GLU A 110 23.44 2.19 3.39
N SER A 111 23.37 3.50 3.18
CA SER A 111 24.33 4.48 3.73
C SER A 111 23.96 5.04 5.10
N PHE A 112 22.78 4.74 5.66
CA PHE A 112 22.36 5.32 6.93
C PHE A 112 23.20 4.86 8.11
N THR A 113 23.65 5.81 8.92
CA THR A 113 24.30 5.55 10.21
C THR A 113 23.26 5.42 11.34
N PRO A 114 23.62 4.79 12.49
CA PRO A 114 22.71 4.66 13.64
C PRO A 114 22.14 5.99 14.15
N GLU A 115 22.92 7.06 14.06
CA GLU A 115 22.53 8.39 14.49
C GLU A 115 21.47 8.96 13.53
N GLN A 116 21.75 8.90 12.22
CA GLN A 116 20.86 9.43 11.18
C GLN A 116 19.46 8.83 11.20
N VAL A 117 19.31 7.54 11.54
CA VAL A 117 17.97 6.91 11.55
C VAL A 117 17.04 7.50 12.60
N ASN A 118 17.59 8.12 13.64
CA ASN A 118 16.83 8.74 14.73
C ASN A 118 16.70 10.26 14.56
N GLU A 119 17.40 10.86 13.59
CA GLU A 119 17.32 12.29 13.33
C GLU A 119 15.91 12.70 12.88
N PRO A 120 15.45 13.91 13.24
CA PRO A 120 14.19 14.47 12.76
C PRO A 120 14.16 14.54 11.23
N PHE A 121 13.05 14.11 10.64
CA PHE A 121 12.81 14.19 9.20
C PHE A 121 11.70 15.19 8.89
N SER A 122 10.44 14.78 9.03
CA SER A 122 9.27 15.64 8.78
C SER A 122 8.10 15.25 9.66
N HIS A 123 7.16 16.18 9.89
CA HIS A 123 5.93 15.94 10.65
C HIS A 123 6.15 15.33 12.05
N GLY A 124 7.24 15.71 12.71
CA GLY A 124 7.60 15.19 14.04
C GLY A 124 8.13 13.76 14.06
N LEU A 125 8.39 13.16 12.89
CA LEU A 125 8.92 11.81 12.78
C LEU A 125 10.42 11.80 12.59
N SER A 126 11.06 10.76 13.11
CA SER A 126 12.43 10.42 12.76
C SER A 126 12.51 9.90 11.32
N LEU A 127 13.73 9.82 10.78
CA LEU A 127 14.00 9.18 9.49
C LEU A 127 13.38 7.77 9.42
N ALA A 128 13.63 6.94 10.44
CA ALA A 128 13.06 5.59 10.51
C ALA A 128 11.51 5.63 10.52
N GLY A 129 10.92 6.55 11.29
CA GLY A 129 9.46 6.72 11.35
C GLY A 129 8.85 7.14 10.02
N ALA A 130 9.51 8.04 9.28
CA ALA A 130 9.07 8.48 7.96
C ALA A 130 9.12 7.34 6.92
N LEU A 131 10.17 6.51 6.97
CA LEU A 131 10.28 5.31 6.11
C LEU A 131 9.20 4.27 6.42
N GLY A 132 8.89 4.06 7.71
CA GLY A 132 7.80 3.19 8.13
C GLY A 132 6.43 3.70 7.66
N MET A 133 6.16 4.99 7.84
CA MET A 133 4.92 5.61 7.36
C MET A 133 4.76 5.49 5.83
N TRP A 134 5.86 5.65 5.08
CA TRP A 134 5.82 5.50 3.62
C TRP A 134 5.36 4.11 3.18
N SER A 135 5.91 3.06 3.79
CA SER A 135 5.47 1.69 3.51
C SER A 135 3.99 1.49 3.86
N GLY A 136 3.52 2.01 5.01
CA GLY A 136 2.10 1.99 5.37
C GLY A 136 1.21 2.79 4.41
N HIS A 137 1.72 3.82 3.72
CA HIS A 137 0.98 4.56 2.70
C HIS A 137 0.72 3.71 1.44
N ILE A 138 1.67 2.86 1.03
CA ILE A 138 1.46 1.92 -0.10
C ILE A 138 0.36 0.92 0.27
N GLU A 139 0.47 0.30 1.44
CA GLU A 139 -0.51 -0.68 1.93
C GLU A 139 -1.90 -0.06 2.10
N GLY A 140 -1.95 1.18 2.59
CA GLY A 140 -3.17 1.96 2.74
C GLY A 140 -4.02 2.06 1.47
N HIS A 141 -3.38 1.95 0.31
CA HIS A 141 -4.05 1.99 -0.99
C HIS A 141 -4.42 0.61 -1.56
N ALA A 142 -3.99 -0.50 -0.93
CA ALA A 142 -4.37 -1.84 -1.35
C ALA A 142 -5.89 -2.03 -1.29
N LEU A 143 -6.52 -1.59 -0.19
CA LEU A 143 -7.98 -1.63 -0.02
C LEU A 143 -8.71 -0.76 -1.06
N ASP A 144 -8.14 0.38 -1.46
CA ASP A 144 -8.74 1.25 -2.48
C ASP A 144 -8.76 0.58 -3.85
N VAL A 145 -7.70 -0.18 -4.17
CA VAL A 145 -7.65 -1.00 -5.38
C VAL A 145 -8.63 -2.16 -5.30
N ILE A 146 -8.74 -2.84 -4.16
CA ILE A 146 -9.68 -3.96 -3.96
C ILE A 146 -11.13 -3.49 -4.10
N ASP A 147 -11.47 -2.33 -3.54
CA ASP A 147 -12.83 -1.77 -3.68
C ASP A 147 -13.17 -1.47 -5.16
N ALA A 148 -12.19 -0.99 -5.93
CA ALA A 148 -12.36 -0.76 -7.37
C ALA A 148 -12.32 -2.07 -8.19
N VAL A 149 -11.58 -3.06 -7.72
CA VAL A 149 -11.31 -4.33 -8.40
C VAL A 149 -11.52 -5.51 -7.43
N PRO A 150 -12.77 -5.85 -7.09
CA PRO A 150 -13.07 -6.86 -6.07
C PRO A 150 -12.51 -8.25 -6.40
N GLU A 151 -12.21 -8.52 -7.68
CA GLU A 151 -11.55 -9.75 -8.11
C GLU A 151 -10.19 -9.96 -7.43
N LEU A 152 -9.44 -8.88 -7.18
CA LEU A 152 -8.17 -8.95 -6.45
C LEU A 152 -8.37 -9.28 -4.97
N GLY A 153 -9.53 -8.97 -4.39
CA GLY A 153 -9.87 -9.31 -3.01
C GLY A 153 -10.08 -10.80 -2.76
N ARG A 154 -10.00 -11.64 -3.80
CA ARG A 154 -10.03 -13.11 -3.70
C ARG A 154 -8.68 -13.75 -3.98
N ASP A 155 -7.69 -12.96 -4.36
CA ASP A 155 -6.36 -13.44 -4.65
C ASP A 155 -5.61 -13.75 -3.33
N PRO A 156 -5.11 -14.98 -3.12
CA PRO A 156 -4.44 -15.34 -1.87
C PRO A 156 -3.20 -14.50 -1.56
N MET A 157 -2.44 -14.05 -2.56
CA MET A 157 -1.26 -13.21 -2.34
C MET A 157 -1.66 -11.80 -1.92
N VAL A 158 -2.69 -11.23 -2.56
CA VAL A 158 -3.23 -9.92 -2.18
C VAL A 158 -3.84 -9.97 -0.78
N LEU A 159 -4.61 -11.01 -0.46
CA LEU A 159 -5.19 -11.19 0.87
C LEU A 159 -4.11 -11.35 1.95
N ASN A 160 -3.06 -12.13 1.68
CA ASN A 160 -1.94 -12.25 2.60
C ASN A 160 -1.26 -10.90 2.86
N TRP A 161 -1.04 -10.10 1.82
CA TRP A 161 -0.46 -8.77 1.97
C TRP A 161 -1.35 -7.85 2.82
N VAL A 162 -2.64 -7.78 2.50
CA VAL A 162 -3.60 -6.98 3.25
C VAL A 162 -3.74 -7.47 4.69
N LEU A 163 -3.58 -8.76 4.98
CA LEU A 163 -3.65 -9.31 6.34
C LEU A 163 -2.55 -8.75 7.25
N TYR A 164 -1.35 -8.54 6.70
CA TYR A 164 -0.20 -8.05 7.45
C TYR A 164 -0.04 -6.53 7.40
N ALA A 165 -0.90 -5.82 6.66
CA ALA A 165 -0.93 -4.36 6.67
C ALA A 165 -1.41 -3.85 8.03
N ASP A 166 -0.70 -2.86 8.58
CA ASP A 166 -1.03 -2.24 9.85
C ASP A 166 -1.96 -1.02 9.63
N TYR A 167 -3.23 -1.20 9.97
CA TYR A 167 -4.24 -0.14 9.95
C TYR A 167 -4.63 0.36 11.35
N ALA A 168 -3.83 0.08 12.39
CA ALA A 168 -4.19 0.45 13.77
C ALA A 168 -4.40 1.97 13.96
N SER A 169 -3.77 2.80 13.12
CA SER A 169 -3.93 4.26 13.13
C SER A 169 -5.11 4.78 12.29
N ASP A 170 -5.78 3.92 11.53
CA ASP A 170 -6.91 4.26 10.66
C ASP A 170 -8.08 3.29 10.88
N PRO A 171 -8.99 3.60 11.83
CA PRO A 171 -10.14 2.75 12.14
C PRO A 171 -11.04 2.46 10.94
N GLY A 172 -11.09 3.37 9.96
CA GLY A 172 -11.88 3.20 8.74
C GLY A 172 -11.29 2.11 7.84
N ARG A 173 -9.97 2.11 7.65
CA ARG A 173 -9.26 1.04 6.93
C ARG A 173 -9.29 -0.27 7.67
N GLN A 174 -9.15 -0.26 8.99
CA GLN A 174 -9.24 -1.46 9.81
C GLN A 174 -10.61 -2.15 9.66
N LEU A 175 -11.70 -1.37 9.69
CA LEU A 175 -13.04 -1.90 9.46
C LEU A 175 -13.23 -2.45 8.04
N ARG A 176 -12.68 -1.76 7.02
CA ARG A 176 -12.70 -2.25 5.62
C ARG A 176 -11.96 -3.58 5.48
N GLN A 177 -10.79 -3.71 6.11
CA GLN A 177 -10.01 -4.95 6.16
C GLN A 177 -10.80 -6.10 6.81
N GLN A 178 -11.45 -5.86 7.96
CA GLN A 178 -12.27 -6.87 8.64
C GLN A 178 -13.40 -7.38 7.75
N ARG A 179 -14.16 -6.46 7.13
CA ARG A 179 -15.25 -6.81 6.21
C ARG A 179 -14.78 -7.61 5.00
N LEU A 180 -13.60 -7.28 4.46
CA LEU A 180 -13.00 -8.05 3.38
C LEU A 180 -12.77 -9.51 3.81
N PHE A 181 -12.18 -9.74 4.97
CA PHE A 181 -11.91 -11.09 5.46
C PHE A 181 -13.17 -11.87 5.84
N GLU A 182 -14.19 -11.20 6.39
CA GLU A 182 -15.51 -11.79 6.63
C GLU A 182 -16.14 -12.26 5.32
N SER A 183 -16.17 -11.39 4.30
CA SER A 183 -16.72 -11.72 2.98
C SER A 183 -15.98 -12.88 2.31
N VAL A 184 -14.64 -12.94 2.43
CA VAL A 184 -13.86 -14.07 1.91
C VAL A 184 -14.21 -15.35 2.65
N ARG A 185 -14.31 -15.32 3.98
CA ARG A 185 -14.67 -16.49 4.80
C ARG A 185 -16.04 -17.04 4.42
N GLU A 186 -17.04 -16.17 4.26
CA GLU A 186 -18.39 -16.55 3.82
C GLU A 186 -18.36 -17.20 2.44
N SER A 187 -17.56 -16.68 1.51
CA SER A 187 -17.46 -17.23 0.15
C SER A 187 -16.78 -18.62 0.08
N LEU A 188 -15.95 -18.96 1.06
CA LEU A 188 -15.24 -20.24 1.14
C LEU A 188 -16.02 -21.33 1.88
N LEU A 189 -17.05 -20.97 2.64
CA LEU A 189 -17.90 -21.89 3.42
C LEU A 189 -19.38 -21.81 2.99
N PRO A 190 -19.72 -22.08 1.72
CA PRO A 190 -21.12 -22.15 1.32
C PRO A 190 -21.82 -23.30 2.07
N GLY A 191 -22.74 -22.98 2.98
CA GLY A 191 -23.55 -23.94 3.75
C GLY A 191 -23.36 -23.93 5.27
N ALA A 192 -22.43 -23.16 5.83
CA ALA A 192 -22.25 -23.09 7.29
C ALA A 192 -23.40 -22.35 8.02
N ALA A 193 -24.19 -21.56 7.30
CA ALA A 193 -25.39 -20.92 7.84
C ALA A 193 -26.59 -21.90 7.95
N ASP A 194 -26.66 -22.90 7.09
CA ASP A 194 -27.76 -23.88 7.06
C ASP A 194 -27.49 -25.12 7.95
N ALA A 195 -26.24 -25.33 8.38
CA ALA A 195 -25.85 -26.49 9.19
C ALA A 195 -26.21 -26.39 10.69
N ASN A 196 -26.94 -25.35 11.12
CA ASN A 196 -27.34 -25.14 12.51
C ASN A 196 -28.84 -25.35 12.78
N GLU A 197 -29.66 -25.71 11.78
CA GLU A 197 -31.12 -25.82 11.97
C GLU A 197 -31.68 -27.25 12.07
N ASP A 198 -30.95 -28.32 11.69
CA ASP A 198 -31.60 -29.62 11.40
C ASP A 198 -31.14 -30.87 12.17
N ASP A 199 -30.31 -30.83 13.23
CA ASP A 199 -29.75 -32.10 13.81
C ASP A 199 -29.81 -32.26 15.34
N PHE A 200 -30.84 -31.71 15.98
CA PHE A 200 -31.20 -32.08 17.37
C PHE A 200 -32.72 -32.26 17.53
N GLU A 201 -33.33 -33.14 16.73
CA GLU A 201 -34.61 -33.75 17.12
C GLU A 201 -34.31 -35.11 17.78
N ASP A 202 -34.34 -35.08 19.11
CA ASP A 202 -34.66 -36.13 20.07
C ASP A 202 -34.96 -37.54 19.51
N GLU A 203 -33.98 -38.45 19.57
CA GLU A 203 -34.27 -39.88 19.72
C GLU A 203 -34.35 -40.24 21.22
N GLU A 204 -35.41 -39.79 21.88
CA GLU A 204 -35.96 -40.48 23.05
C GLU A 204 -37.34 -41.02 22.66
N ASP A 205 -37.41 -42.28 22.23
CA ASP A 205 -38.51 -43.22 22.52
C ASP A 205 -38.32 -44.57 21.78
N ASN A 206 -37.72 -45.56 22.46
CA ASN A 206 -38.24 -46.93 22.65
C ASN A 206 -37.30 -47.83 23.46
#